data_AF-A0A928C1V3-F1
#
_entry.id   AF-A0A928C1V3-F1
#
_cell.length_a   1.000
_cell.length_b   1.000
_cell.length_c   1.000
_cell.angle_alpha   90.00
_cell.angle_beta   90.00
_cell.angle_gamma   90.00
#
_symmetry.space_group_name_H-M   'P 1'
#
loop_
_entity.id
_entity.type
_entity.pdbx_description
1 polymer ?
#
loop_
_entity_poly.entity_id
_entity_poly.type
_entity_poly.pdbx_seq_one_letter_code
_entity_poly.pdbx_strand_id
1 'polypeptide(L)'
;MKKKLLFLGWMLMFLVTSVSFSSCSDKDGDEIMAPTGMDAGSAVSGTYAGELQVMGYTSSFRVFITLERMASDAVNLKIRCEDLDMYMEDVIMDVYSTGSSYSLSSNSKSVTGTCISNSLSLTFSTGSYTYTFFGSK
;
A
#
# COMPACT_ATOMS: atom_id res chain seq x y z
N MET A 1 16.03 24.87 42.68
CA MET A 1 15.07 24.02 43.43
C MET A 1 14.18 24.88 44.31
N LYS A 2 12.86 24.87 44.06
CA LYS A 2 11.77 24.90 45.06
C LYS A 2 10.42 24.93 44.33
N LYS A 3 9.56 24.00 44.73
CA LYS A 3 8.28 23.59 44.14
C LYS A 3 7.15 24.59 44.46
N LYS A 4 6.17 24.72 43.56
CA LYS A 4 4.77 25.15 43.80
C LYS A 4 3.90 24.39 42.76
N LEU A 5 3.31 23.22 43.05
CA LEU A 5 2.00 22.99 43.70
C LEU A 5 0.87 23.88 43.12
N LEU A 6 -0.10 23.26 42.43
CA LEU A 6 -1.53 23.19 42.83
C LEU A 6 -2.47 22.81 41.64
N PHE A 7 -3.41 21.89 41.94
CA PHE A 7 -4.80 21.78 41.46
C PHE A 7 -5.06 21.60 39.95
N LEU A 8 -5.57 20.44 39.52
CA LEU A 8 -6.99 20.03 39.61
C LEU A 8 -7.93 21.11 39.05
N GLY A 9 -8.27 21.00 37.76
CA GLY A 9 -9.31 21.80 37.14
C GLY A 9 -9.14 21.85 35.63
N TRP A 10 -9.87 21.00 34.91
CA TRP A 10 -10.54 21.31 33.63
C TRP A 10 -11.25 20.05 33.11
N MET A 11 -12.31 19.71 33.84
CA MET A 11 -13.51 19.13 33.25
C MET A 11 -14.46 20.31 32.95
N LEU A 12 -15.22 20.24 31.85
CA LEU A 12 -16.15 21.24 31.27
C LEU A 12 -15.47 22.39 30.49
N MET A 13 -15.83 22.79 29.25
CA MET A 13 -17.05 22.78 28.41
C MET A 13 -16.57 22.81 26.94
N PHE A 14 -17.28 22.29 25.93
CA PHE A 14 -18.39 22.91 25.19
C PHE A 14 -19.20 21.78 24.51
N LEU A 15 -20.48 21.59 24.86
CA LEU A 15 -21.68 22.22 24.28
C LEU A 15 -22.02 21.73 22.85
N VAL A 16 -23.08 20.90 22.79
CA VAL A 16 -24.22 20.88 21.86
C VAL A 16 -24.00 21.31 20.40
N THR A 17 -24.23 20.37 19.49
CA THR A 17 -25.28 20.49 18.47
C THR A 17 -25.78 19.11 18.03
N SER A 18 -26.97 18.77 18.49
CA SER A 18 -27.83 17.78 17.84
C SER A 18 -28.43 18.41 16.58
N VAL A 19 -28.17 17.83 15.41
CA VAL A 19 -29.06 17.98 14.25
C VAL A 19 -29.33 16.62 13.64
N SER A 20 -30.53 16.11 13.88
CA SER A 20 -31.13 15.08 13.04
C SER A 20 -31.60 15.77 11.76
N PHE A 21 -31.02 15.44 10.61
CA PHE A 21 -31.62 15.71 9.31
C PHE A 21 -31.89 14.37 8.61
N SER A 22 -33.14 13.94 8.67
CA SER A 22 -33.72 13.12 7.60
C SER A 22 -34.14 14.09 6.49
N SER A 23 -33.48 14.04 5.34
CA SER A 23 -34.08 14.43 4.06
C SER A 23 -33.31 13.83 2.90
N CYS A 24 -34.07 13.37 1.91
CA CYS A 24 -33.63 12.87 0.63
C CYS A 24 -32.83 13.89 -0.19
N SER A 25 -32.08 13.33 -1.15
CA SER A 25 -31.43 13.92 -2.33
C SER A 25 -30.20 14.81 -2.12
N ASP A 26 -29.16 14.37 -2.82
CA ASP A 26 -28.15 15.13 -3.53
C ASP A 26 -27.17 16.02 -2.76
N LYS A 27 -25.91 15.65 -3.00
CA LYS A 27 -24.70 16.47 -3.10
C LYS A 27 -23.85 16.64 -1.85
N ASP A 28 -22.69 15.99 -1.97
CA ASP A 28 -21.38 16.55 -1.72
C ASP A 28 -21.03 16.72 -0.25
N GLY A 29 -20.82 15.57 0.38
CA GLY A 29 -19.97 15.44 1.57
C GLY A 29 -18.59 14.97 1.14
N ASP A 30 -17.58 15.80 1.42
CA ASP A 30 -16.15 15.59 1.20
C ASP A 30 -15.60 14.43 2.04
N GLU A 31 -16.07 13.21 1.79
CA GLU A 31 -15.24 12.04 2.03
C GLU A 31 -14.24 12.00 0.88
N ILE A 32 -12.94 11.97 1.18
CA ILE A 32 -11.95 11.47 0.22
C ILE A 32 -12.21 9.96 0.11
N MET A 33 -13.35 9.64 -0.49
CA MET A 33 -13.68 8.35 -1.05
C MET A 33 -12.61 8.12 -2.11
N ALA A 34 -11.82 7.06 -1.95
CA ALA A 34 -11.30 6.40 -3.14
C ALA A 34 -12.46 6.31 -4.14
N PRO A 35 -12.27 6.72 -5.41
CA PRO A 35 -13.37 6.90 -6.35
C PRO A 35 -14.31 5.71 -6.23
N THR A 36 -15.56 5.98 -5.84
CA THR A 36 -16.57 4.97 -5.55
C THR A 36 -16.62 3.99 -6.72
N GLY A 37 -16.09 2.78 -6.51
CA GLY A 37 -15.98 1.76 -7.55
C GLY A 37 -14.57 1.33 -7.99
N MET A 38 -13.48 1.85 -7.39
CA MET A 38 -12.14 1.33 -7.69
C MET A 38 -11.89 -0.01 -6.97
N ASP A 39 -11.80 -1.10 -7.75
CA ASP A 39 -11.47 -2.43 -7.22
C ASP A 39 -10.01 -2.55 -6.76
N ALA A 40 -9.69 -3.60 -5.99
CA ALA A 40 -8.37 -3.79 -5.39
C ALA A 40 -7.26 -3.93 -6.44
N GLY A 41 -7.53 -4.64 -7.53
CA GLY A 41 -6.60 -4.75 -8.67
C GLY A 41 -6.30 -3.39 -9.30
N SER A 42 -7.33 -2.58 -9.53
CA SER A 42 -7.19 -1.19 -10.01
C SER A 42 -6.40 -0.32 -9.04
N ALA A 43 -6.65 -0.46 -7.73
CA ALA A 43 -5.99 0.34 -6.70
C ALA A 43 -4.47 0.14 -6.66
N VAL A 44 -4.00 -1.09 -6.83
CA VAL A 44 -2.56 -1.41 -6.78
C VAL A 44 -1.88 -1.34 -8.15
N SER A 45 -2.62 -1.28 -9.25
CA SER A 45 -2.02 -1.26 -10.60
C SER A 45 -1.19 0.01 -10.87
N GLY A 46 -0.09 -0.14 -11.60
CA GLY A 46 0.82 0.96 -11.94
C GLY A 46 2.29 0.51 -11.98
N THR A 47 3.17 1.46 -12.29
CA THR A 47 4.62 1.24 -12.30
C THR A 47 5.25 1.93 -11.10
N TYR A 48 5.93 1.14 -10.28
CA TYR A 48 6.61 1.55 -9.07
C TYR A 48 8.10 1.62 -9.35
N ALA A 49 8.70 2.78 -9.12
CA ALA A 49 10.14 2.95 -9.15
C ALA A 49 10.69 2.87 -7.72
N GLY A 50 11.80 2.17 -7.53
CA GLY A 50 12.37 2.00 -6.20
C GLY A 50 13.68 1.24 -6.18
N GLU A 51 14.00 0.74 -5.00
CA GLU A 51 15.24 0.03 -4.71
C GLU A 51 14.95 -1.44 -4.43
N LEU A 52 15.78 -2.30 -5.01
CA LEU A 52 15.82 -3.73 -4.75
C LEU A 52 17.07 -4.05 -3.91
N GLN A 53 16.88 -4.70 -2.78
CA GLN A 53 17.96 -5.15 -1.90
C GLN A 53 18.01 -6.67 -1.89
N VAL A 54 19.22 -7.23 -1.83
CA VAL A 54 19.42 -8.67 -1.64
C VAL A 54 19.58 -8.92 -0.15
N MET A 55 18.73 -9.79 0.42
CA MET A 55 18.81 -10.12 1.84
C MET A 55 20.18 -10.68 2.19
N GLY A 56 20.82 -10.09 3.21
CA GLY A 56 22.17 -10.45 3.64
C GLY A 56 23.30 -9.66 2.96
N TYR A 57 22.98 -8.74 2.04
CA TYR A 57 23.94 -7.87 1.36
C TYR A 57 23.59 -6.39 1.59
N THR A 58 24.57 -5.51 1.38
CA THR A 58 24.40 -4.05 1.52
C THR A 58 24.11 -3.34 0.19
N SER A 59 24.17 -4.06 -0.93
CA SER A 59 23.92 -3.49 -2.25
C SER A 59 22.44 -3.22 -2.47
N SER A 60 22.13 -2.07 -3.06
CA SER A 60 20.81 -1.76 -3.60
C SER A 60 20.91 -1.49 -5.10
N PHE A 61 19.85 -1.84 -5.82
CA PHE A 61 19.76 -1.70 -7.26
C PHE A 61 18.47 -0.99 -7.63
N ARG A 62 18.55 -0.09 -8.60
CA ARG A 62 17.35 0.58 -9.10
C ARG A 62 16.48 -0.43 -9.84
N VAL A 63 15.19 -0.44 -9.51
CA VAL A 63 14.21 -1.37 -10.09
C VAL A 63 12.93 -0.66 -10.46
N PHE A 64 12.31 -1.17 -11.51
CA PHE A 64 10.93 -0.85 -11.87
C PHE A 64 10.07 -2.10 -11.73
N ILE A 65 8.98 -1.98 -10.98
CA ILE A 65 7.96 -3.00 -10.84
C ILE A 65 6.67 -2.51 -11.47
N THR A 66 6.12 -3.28 -12.39
CA THR A 66 4.82 -2.99 -12.98
C THR A 66 3.80 -4.01 -12.47
N LEU A 67 2.71 -3.51 -11.90
CA LEU A 67 1.51 -4.28 -11.57
C LEU A 67 0.44 -3.94 -12.61
N GLU A 68 0.10 -4.92 -13.44
CA GLU A 68 -0.90 -4.78 -14.50
C GLU A 68 -2.21 -5.45 -14.06
N ARG A 69 -3.33 -4.72 -14.10
CA ARG A 69 -4.64 -5.26 -13.68
C ARG A 69 -5.06 -6.42 -14.56
N MET A 70 -5.37 -7.56 -13.93
CA MET A 70 -5.93 -8.75 -14.59
C MET A 70 -7.41 -8.93 -14.24
N ALA A 71 -7.78 -8.70 -12.98
CA ALA A 71 -9.14 -8.80 -12.47
C ALA A 71 -9.37 -7.79 -11.34
N SER A 72 -10.56 -7.84 -10.71
CA SER A 72 -10.91 -6.98 -9.56
C SER A 72 -10.00 -7.16 -8.34
N ASP A 73 -9.37 -8.32 -8.23
CA ASP A 73 -8.60 -8.80 -7.10
C ASP A 73 -7.31 -9.51 -7.58
N ALA A 74 -6.87 -9.26 -8.81
CA ALA A 74 -5.68 -9.88 -9.35
C ALA A 74 -4.88 -8.94 -10.27
N VAL A 75 -3.55 -9.04 -10.19
CA VAL A 75 -2.60 -8.31 -11.04
C VAL A 75 -1.50 -9.22 -11.58
N ASN A 76 -0.96 -8.88 -12.74
CA ASN A 76 0.28 -9.47 -13.26
C ASN A 76 1.47 -8.61 -12.81
N LEU A 77 2.43 -9.24 -12.15
CA LEU A 77 3.67 -8.63 -11.69
C LEU A 77 4.78 -8.80 -12.74
N LYS A 78 5.40 -7.68 -13.10
CA LYS A 78 6.61 -7.62 -13.94
C LYS A 78 7.72 -6.88 -13.19
N ILE A 79 8.93 -7.43 -13.20
CA ILE A 79 10.10 -6.86 -12.53
C ILE A 79 11.20 -6.63 -13.57
N ARG A 80 11.76 -5.41 -13.58
CA ARG A 80 12.92 -5.04 -14.39
C ARG A 80 14.01 -4.42 -13.52
N CYS A 81 15.16 -5.08 -13.48
CA CYS A 81 16.41 -4.57 -12.91
C CYS A 81 17.52 -4.69 -13.94
N GLU A 82 18.04 -3.57 -14.43
CA GLU A 82 19.11 -3.57 -15.45
C GLU A 82 20.45 -4.01 -14.85
N ASP A 83 20.76 -3.54 -13.63
CA ASP A 83 22.04 -3.84 -12.95
C ASP A 83 22.23 -5.33 -12.64
N LEU A 84 21.13 -6.07 -12.49
CA LEU A 84 21.13 -7.50 -12.20
C LEU A 84 20.77 -8.37 -13.41
N ASP A 85 20.55 -7.79 -14.58
CA ASP A 85 20.01 -8.48 -15.77
C ASP A 85 18.74 -9.30 -15.43
N MET A 86 17.91 -8.76 -14.54
CA MET A 86 16.73 -9.46 -14.00
C MET A 86 15.47 -8.98 -14.71
N TYR A 87 14.83 -9.94 -15.37
CA TYR A 87 13.55 -9.77 -16.05
C TYR A 87 12.61 -10.89 -15.60
N MET A 88 11.66 -10.55 -14.72
CA MET A 88 10.61 -11.46 -14.31
C MET A 88 9.31 -11.00 -14.96
N GLU A 89 8.77 -11.82 -15.86
CA GLU A 89 7.46 -11.62 -16.46
C GLU A 89 6.50 -12.71 -15.98
N ASP A 90 5.21 -12.38 -15.96
CA ASP A 90 4.09 -13.31 -15.75
C ASP A 90 4.02 -13.99 -14.38
N VAL A 91 3.99 -13.18 -13.32
CA VAL A 91 3.58 -13.64 -11.98
C VAL A 91 2.21 -13.07 -11.65
N ILE A 92 1.18 -13.92 -11.69
CA ILE A 92 -0.16 -13.55 -11.22
C ILE A 92 -0.13 -13.49 -9.69
N MET A 93 -0.57 -12.34 -9.17
CA MET A 93 -0.70 -12.03 -7.76
C MET A 93 -2.17 -11.78 -7.44
N ASP A 94 -2.68 -12.47 -6.43
CA ASP A 94 -3.97 -12.16 -5.81
C ASP A 94 -3.82 -10.92 -4.92
N VAL A 95 -4.86 -10.09 -4.84
CA VAL A 95 -4.88 -8.81 -4.13
C VAL A 95 -6.02 -8.80 -3.12
N TYR A 96 -5.67 -8.71 -1.85
CA TYR A 96 -6.62 -8.70 -0.73
C TYR A 96 -6.62 -7.33 -0.06
N SER A 97 -7.78 -6.67 0.00
CA SER A 97 -7.94 -5.41 0.72
C SER A 97 -8.08 -5.65 2.21
N THR A 98 -7.29 -4.92 3.01
CA THR A 98 -7.35 -4.91 4.48
C THR A 98 -7.29 -3.47 4.96
N GLY A 99 -8.46 -2.87 5.22
CA GLY A 99 -8.56 -1.45 5.57
C GLY A 99 -8.00 -0.56 4.45
N SER A 100 -7.01 0.27 4.77
CA SER A 100 -6.33 1.16 3.81
C SER A 100 -5.12 0.52 3.12
N SER A 101 -4.91 -0.79 3.29
CA SER A 101 -3.78 -1.53 2.73
C SER A 101 -4.25 -2.65 1.81
N TYR A 102 -3.38 -3.04 0.88
CA TYR A 102 -3.61 -4.16 -0.03
C TYR A 102 -2.47 -5.17 0.13
N SER A 103 -2.78 -6.41 0.49
CA SER A 103 -1.82 -7.51 0.51
C SER A 103 -1.79 -8.17 -0.86
N LEU A 104 -0.59 -8.51 -1.34
CA LEU A 104 -0.39 -9.19 -2.61
C LEU A 104 0.30 -10.53 -2.36
N SER A 105 -0.14 -11.61 -2.99
CA SER A 105 0.53 -12.91 -2.93
C SER A 105 0.34 -13.71 -4.21
N SER A 106 1.36 -14.46 -4.62
CA SER A 106 1.20 -15.44 -5.71
C SER A 106 1.05 -16.85 -5.15
N ASN A 107 0.16 -17.64 -5.78
CA ASN A 107 0.04 -19.08 -5.50
C ASN A 107 1.05 -19.92 -6.30
N SER A 108 1.70 -19.35 -7.32
CA SER A 108 2.61 -20.07 -8.22
C SER A 108 4.09 -19.78 -7.96
N LYS A 109 4.40 -18.68 -7.28
CA LYS A 109 5.76 -18.24 -6.96
C LYS A 109 5.83 -17.74 -5.52
N SER A 110 7.00 -17.85 -4.90
CA SER A 110 7.27 -17.27 -3.59
C SER A 110 7.45 -15.76 -3.72
N VAL A 111 6.34 -15.06 -3.96
CA VAL A 111 6.26 -13.60 -4.06
C VAL A 111 5.12 -13.12 -3.19
N THR A 112 5.42 -12.18 -2.29
CA THR A 112 4.44 -11.54 -1.42
C THR A 112 4.72 -10.05 -1.34
N GLY A 113 3.69 -9.25 -1.12
CA GLY A 113 3.86 -7.80 -0.98
C GLY A 113 2.73 -7.10 -0.27
N THR A 114 2.91 -5.80 -0.13
CA THR A 114 1.89 -4.91 0.43
C THR A 114 1.97 -3.58 -0.29
N CYS A 115 0.80 -3.04 -0.64
CA CYS A 115 0.65 -1.70 -1.17
C CYS A 115 -0.13 -0.85 -0.16
N ILE A 116 0.46 0.27 0.27
CA ILE A 116 -0.16 1.25 1.18
C ILE A 116 0.10 2.63 0.59
N SER A 117 -0.96 3.39 0.32
CA SER A 117 -0.85 4.77 -0.19
C SER A 117 0.15 4.92 -1.34
N ASN A 118 0.02 4.08 -2.39
CA ASN A 118 0.91 4.04 -3.56
C ASN A 118 2.38 3.67 -3.28
N SER A 119 2.72 3.25 -2.06
CA SER A 119 4.01 2.65 -1.74
C SER A 119 3.90 1.13 -1.76
N LEU A 120 4.76 0.47 -2.53
CA LEU A 120 4.82 -0.98 -2.69
C LEU A 120 6.06 -1.53 -2.01
N SER A 121 5.85 -2.54 -1.16
CA SER A 121 6.90 -3.43 -0.69
C SER A 121 6.65 -4.83 -1.24
N LEU A 122 7.69 -5.46 -1.77
CA LEU A 122 7.63 -6.84 -2.25
C LEU A 122 8.80 -7.63 -1.68
N THR A 123 8.58 -8.90 -1.39
CA THR A 123 9.62 -9.88 -1.08
C THR A 123 9.45 -11.06 -2.01
N PHE A 124 10.53 -11.46 -2.68
CA PHE A 124 10.52 -12.60 -3.58
C PHE A 124 11.87 -13.31 -3.61
N SER A 125 11.85 -14.59 -3.99
CA SER A 125 13.05 -15.38 -4.17
C SER A 125 13.21 -15.83 -5.62
N THR A 126 14.43 -15.70 -6.16
CA THR A 126 14.81 -16.28 -7.45
C THR A 126 16.21 -16.89 -7.32
N GLY A 127 16.36 -18.13 -7.78
CA GLY A 127 17.55 -18.93 -7.51
C GLY A 127 17.80 -19.08 -6.00
N SER A 128 19.01 -18.75 -5.55
CA SER A 128 19.44 -18.84 -4.15
C SER A 128 19.26 -17.54 -3.37
N TYR A 129 18.75 -16.49 -3.99
CA TYR A 129 18.66 -15.16 -3.40
C TYR A 129 17.22 -14.80 -3.07
N THR A 130 17.05 -14.10 -1.95
CA THR A 130 15.80 -13.43 -1.59
C THR A 130 16.00 -11.93 -1.68
N TYR A 131 15.06 -11.27 -2.32
CA TYR A 131 15.10 -9.85 -2.61
C TYR A 131 13.94 -9.16 -1.90
N THR A 132 14.20 -7.94 -1.44
CA THR A 132 13.17 -7.04 -0.93
C THR A 132 13.17 -5.78 -1.77
N PHE A 133 12.01 -5.42 -2.30
CA PHE A 133 11.78 -4.18 -3.02
C PHE A 133 11.02 -3.19 -2.15
N PHE A 134 11.38 -1.91 -2.28
CA PHE A 134 10.61 -0.79 -1.77
C PHE A 134 10.57 0.31 -2.83
N GLY A 135 9.36 0.76 -3.18
CA GLY A 135 9.19 1.84 -4.15
C GLY A 135 7.80 2.44 -4.14
N SER A 136 7.58 3.43 -4.99
CA SER A 136 6.30 4.16 -5.09
C SER A 136 5.95 4.46 -6.55
N LYS A 137 4.65 4.67 -6.80
CA LYS A 137 4.10 5.13 -8.09
C LYS A 137 3.55 6.55 -7.98
#